data_AF-A0A7C5DAA2-F1
#
_entry.id   AF-A0A7C5DAA2-F1
#
_cell.length_a   1.000
_cell.length_b   1.000
_cell.length_c   1.000
_cell.angle_alpha   90.00
_cell.angle_beta   90.00
_cell.angle_gamma   90.00
#
_symmetry.space_group_name_H-M   'P 1'
#
loop_
_entity.id
_entity.type
_entity.pdbx_description
1 polymer ?
#
loop_
_entity_poly.entity_id
_entity_poly.type
_entity_poly.pdbx_seq_one_letter_code
_entity_poly.pdbx_strand_id
1 'polypeptide(L)' 'MKTVTLKTDDAFFERLSRLAKEQQLTKSELIRRAVAEYERMVFRQKLKEQFRNASMKVREESRKVTEEFEDTLGDGLDAL' A
#
# COMPACT_ATOMS: atom_id res chain seq x y z
N MET A 1 10.78 -8.07 -27.70
CA MET A 1 10.09 -6.81 -27.34
C MET A 1 8.76 -6.74 -28.08
N LYS A 2 7.71 -6.20 -27.46
CA LYS A 2 6.42 -5.93 -28.12
C LYS A 2 6.19 -4.42 -28.09
N THR A 3 5.62 -3.87 -29.16
CA THR A 3 5.34 -2.44 -29.27
C THR A 3 3.84 -2.22 -29.07
N VAL A 4 3.51 -1.19 -28.31
CA VAL A 4 2.14 -0.71 -28.12
C VAL A 4 2.09 0.75 -28.59
N THR A 5 1.05 1.09 -29.33
CA THR A 5 0.75 2.48 -29.69
C THR A 5 -0.30 3.03 -28.75
N LEU A 6 0.00 4.13 -28.09
CA LEU A 6 -0.91 4.80 -27.16
C LEU A 6 -1.37 6.13 -27.78
N LYS A 7 -2.69 6.30 -27.94
CA LYS A 7 -3.27 7.60 -28.26
C LYS A 7 -3.39 8.41 -26.98
N THR A 8 -2.95 9.67 -27.01
CA THR A 8 -3.01 10.60 -25.89
C THR A 8 -3.46 11.96 -26.39
N ASP A 9 -3.95 12.79 -25.49
CA ASP A 9 -4.10 14.22 -25.79
C ASP A 9 -2.72 14.92 -25.79
N ASP A 10 -2.70 16.13 -26.32
CA ASP A 10 -1.49 16.95 -26.44
C ASP A 10 -0.92 17.30 -25.05
N ALA A 11 -1.79 17.58 -24.08
CA ALA A 11 -1.38 17.97 -22.73
C ALA A 11 -0.61 16.83 -22.02
N PHE A 12 -1.05 15.59 -22.19
CA PHE A 12 -0.39 14.41 -21.68
C PHE A 12 0.94 14.17 -22.41
N PHE A 13 0.95 14.29 -23.74
CA PHE A 13 2.17 14.10 -24.52
C PHE A 13 3.26 15.10 -24.14
N GLU A 14 2.90 16.37 -23.96
CA GLU A 14 3.82 17.42 -23.52
C GLU A 14 4.31 17.17 -22.09
N ARG A 15 3.41 16.76 -21.18
CA ARG A 15 3.79 16.38 -19.82
C ARG A 15 4.77 15.21 -19.81
N LEU A 16 4.49 14.16 -20.58
CA LEU A 16 5.37 12.99 -20.71
C LEU A 16 6.73 13.40 -21.29
N SER A 17 6.73 14.26 -22.32
CA SER A 17 7.94 14.78 -22.94
C SER A 17 8.80 15.58 -21.97
N ARG A 18 8.17 16.46 -21.18
CA ARG A 18 8.86 17.25 -20.16
C ARG A 18 9.47 16.37 -19.07
N LEU A 19 8.68 15.46 -18.49
CA LEU A 19 9.15 14.56 -17.43
C LEU A 19 10.29 13.64 -17.91
N ALA A 20 10.20 13.16 -19.15
CA ALA A 20 11.25 12.33 -19.74
C ALA A 20 12.57 13.12 -19.85
N LYS A 21 12.51 14.40 -20.26
CA LYS A 21 13.70 15.29 -20.30
C LYS A 21 14.26 15.56 -18.90
N GLU A 22 13.41 15.92 -17.94
CA GLU A 22 13.83 16.23 -16.56
C GLU A 22 14.54 15.05 -15.89
N GLN A 23 14.10 13.82 -16.16
CA GLN A 23 14.68 12.60 -15.58
C GLN A 23 15.76 11.96 -16.46
N GLN A 24 16.09 12.56 -17.61
CA GLN A 24 17.03 12.01 -18.59
C GLN A 24 16.67 10.59 -19.05
N LEU A 25 15.37 10.32 -19.20
CA LEU A 25 14.82 9.04 -19.64
C LEU A 25 14.19 9.15 -21.03
N THR A 26 14.07 8.02 -21.72
CA THR A 26 13.19 7.94 -22.89
C THR A 26 11.72 7.93 -22.43
N LYS A 27 10.79 8.38 -23.28
CA LYS A 27 9.35 8.28 -23.02
C LYS A 27 8.92 6.85 -22.68
N SER A 28 9.41 5.88 -23.44
CA SER A 28 9.11 4.47 -23.22
C SER A 28 9.65 3.96 -21.88
N GLU A 29 10.83 4.40 -21.46
CA GLU A 29 11.39 4.05 -20.16
C GLU A 29 10.61 4.68 -19.00
N LEU A 30 10.24 5.95 -19.14
CA LEU A 30 9.39 6.64 -18.18
C LEU A 30 8.03 5.93 -18.02
N ILE A 31 7.39 5.54 -19.14
CA ILE A 31 6.12 4.78 -19.11
C ILE A 31 6.31 3.46 -18.38
N ARG A 32 7.37 2.69 -18.67
CA ARG A 32 7.64 1.41 -18.00
C ARG A 32 7.76 1.57 -16.49
N ARG A 33 8.53 2.57 -16.04
CA ARG A 33 8.68 2.86 -14.60
C ARG A 33 7.38 3.28 -13.96
N ALA A 34 6.61 4.13 -14.64
CA ALA A 34 5.29 4.57 -14.15
C ALA A 34 4.32 3.39 -13.99
N VAL A 35 4.29 2.45 -14.94
CA VAL A 35 3.46 1.24 -14.85
C VAL A 35 3.89 0.37 -13.66
N ALA A 36 5.19 0.14 -13.47
CA ALA A 36 5.71 -0.65 -12.36
C ALA A 36 5.40 -0.01 -10.99
N GLU A 37 5.53 1.32 -10.87
CA GLU A 37 5.17 2.03 -9.64
C GLU A 37 3.66 2.02 -9.38
N TYR A 38 2.85 2.13 -10.42
CA TYR A 38 1.40 2.00 -10.29
C TYR A 38 1.00 0.61 -9.79
N GLU A 39 1.60 -0.45 -10.32
CA GLU A 39 1.36 -1.82 -9.85
C GLU A 39 1.71 -1.98 -8.36
N ARG A 40 2.88 -1.48 -7.94
CA ARG A 40 3.30 -1.48 -6.53
C ARG A 40 2.35 -0.70 -5.64
N MET A 41 1.84 0.44 -6.10
CA MET A 41 0.87 1.25 -5.37
C MET A 41 -0.44 0.47 -5.17
N VAL A 42 -0.99 -0.11 -6.25
CA VAL A 42 -2.22 -0.91 -6.19
C VAL A 42 -2.06 -2.11 -5.27
N PHE A 43 -0.94 -2.82 -5.34
CA PHE A 43 -0.64 -3.93 -4.44
C PHE A 43 -0.64 -3.49 -2.97
N ARG A 44 0.05 -2.40 -2.64
CA ARG A 44 0.09 -1.85 -1.28
C ARG A 44 -1.30 -1.43 -0.78
N GLN A 45 -2.14 -0.87 -1.64
CA GLN A 45 -3.52 -0.51 -1.28
C GLN A 45 -4.35 -1.75 -0.93
N LYS A 46 -4.29 -2.80 -1.75
CA LYS A 46 -4.97 -4.07 -1.46
C LYS A 46 -4.50 -4.70 -0.15
N LEU A 47 -3.19 -4.71 0.08
CA LEU A 47 -2.61 -5.23 1.32
C LEU A 47 -3.10 -4.46 2.55
N LYS A 48 -3.13 -3.12 2.47
CA LYS A 48 -3.64 -2.25 3.55
C LYS A 48 -5.10 -2.54 3.86
N GLU A 49 -5.92 -2.77 2.85
CA GLU A 49 -7.32 -3.12 3.01
C GLU A 49 -7.50 -4.50 3.66
N GLN A 50 -6.71 -5.50 3.23
CA GLN A 50 -6.68 -6.83 3.84
C GLN A 50 -6.29 -6.76 5.32
N PHE A 51 -5.23 -6.03 5.66
CA PHE A 51 -4.82 -5.83 7.05
C PHE A 51 -5.90 -5.14 7.87
N ARG A 52 -6.51 -4.06 7.35
CA ARG A 52 -7.62 -3.39 8.02
C ARG A 52 -8.77 -4.35 8.32
N ASN A 53 -9.14 -5.18 7.35
CA ASN A 53 -10.22 -6.15 7.51
C ASN A 53 -9.87 -7.25 8.50
N ALA A 54 -8.63 -7.76 8.47
CA ALA A 54 -8.15 -8.74 9.44
C ALA A 54 -8.12 -8.16 10.86
N SER A 55 -7.58 -6.95 11.04
CA SER A 55 -7.57 -6.27 12.34
C SER A 55 -8.98 -6.07 12.88
N MET A 56 -9.94 -5.65 12.06
CA MET A 56 -11.34 -5.52 12.51
C MET A 56 -11.94 -6.83 13.01
N LYS A 57 -11.63 -7.96 12.36
CA LYS A 57 -12.15 -9.28 12.76
C LYS A 57 -11.58 -9.76 14.09
N VAL A 58 -10.31 -9.48 14.34
CA VAL A 58 -9.60 -9.99 15.53
C VAL A 58 -9.65 -8.99 16.70
N ARG A 59 -10.06 -7.74 16.46
CA ARG A 59 -10.04 -6.66 17.46
C ARG A 59 -10.85 -6.95 18.72
N GLU A 60 -12.05 -7.51 18.58
CA GLU A 60 -12.89 -7.84 19.74
C GLU A 60 -12.33 -9.02 20.53
N GLU A 61 -11.83 -10.04 19.84
CA GLU A 61 -11.20 -11.20 20.49
C GLU A 61 -9.91 -10.81 21.20
N SER A 62 -9.03 -10.02 20.58
CA SER A 62 -7.83 -9.50 21.23
C SER A 62 -8.16 -8.65 22.46
N ARG A 63 -9.21 -7.82 22.37
CA ARG A 63 -9.65 -7.00 23.51
C ARG A 63 -10.09 -7.87 24.69
N LYS A 64 -10.90 -8.90 24.43
CA LYS A 64 -11.35 -9.83 25.48
C LYS A 64 -10.18 -10.54 26.14
N VAL A 65 -9.23 -11.02 25.35
CA VAL A 65 -8.01 -11.66 25.89
C VAL A 65 -7.21 -10.67 26.75
N THR A 66 -7.05 -9.42 26.32
CA THR A 66 -6.36 -8.40 27.13
C THR A 66 -7.09 -8.12 28.44
N GLU A 67 -8.41 -7.97 28.41
CA GLU A 67 -9.25 -7.79 29.61
C GLU A 67 -9.11 -8.99 30.57
N GLU A 68 -9.13 -10.23 30.05
CA GLU A 68 -8.90 -11.45 30.84
C GLU A 68 -7.53 -11.47 31.54
N PHE A 69 -6.46 -10.99 30.88
CA PHE A 69 -5.13 -10.91 31.51
C PHE A 69 -5.04 -9.77 32.54
N GLU A 70 -5.70 -8.64 32.31
CA GLU A 70 -5.75 -7.53 33.28
C GLU A 70 -6.44 -7.95 34.57
N ASP A 71 -7.50 -8.75 34.48
CA ASP A 71 -8.20 -9.29 35.65
C ASP A 71 -7.31 -10.20 36.52
N THR A 72 -6.28 -10.83 35.93
CA THR A 72 -5.33 -11.69 36.66
C THR A 72 -4.14 -10.95 37.28
N LEU A 73 -4.01 -9.62 37.09
CA LEU A 73 -2.85 -8.85 37.58
C LEU A 73 -2.69 -8.87 39.11
N GLY A 74 -3.77 -9.10 39.85
CA GLY A 74 -3.77 -9.21 41.31
C GLY A 74 -3.64 -10.63 41.84
N ASP A 75 -3.65 -11.65 40.98
CA ASP A 75 -3.64 -13.05 41.41
C ASP A 75 -2.33 -13.37 42.14
N GLY A 76 -2.44 -13.74 43.42
CA GLY A 76 -1.31 -14.11 44.28
C GLY A 76 -0.67 -12.95 45.05
N LEU A 77 -1.17 -11.71 44.93
CA LEU A 77 -0.67 -10.56 45.70
C LEU A 77 -1.41 -10.32 47.03
N ASP A 78 -2.53 -11.02 47.27
CA ASP A 78 -3.32 -10.93 48.52
C ASP A 78 -2.81 -11.86 49.66
N ALA A 79 -1.61 -12.44 49.53
CA ALA A 79 -1.05 -13.40 50.49
C ALA A 79 0.22 -12.93 51.23
N LEU A 80 0.41 -11.61 51.39
CA LEU A 80 1.47 -10.99 52.22
C LEU A 80 0.85 -10.02 53.23
#